data_AF-A0A4Y5SVB9-F1
#
_entry.id   AF-A0A4Y5SVB9-F1
#
_cell.length_a   1.000
_cell.length_b   1.000
_cell.length_c   1.000
_cell.angle_alpha   90.00
_cell.angle_beta   90.00
_cell.angle_gamma   90.00
#
_symmetry.space_group_name_H-M   'P 1'
#
loop_
_entity.id
_entity.type
_entity.pdbx_description
1 polymer ?
#
loop_
_entity_poly.entity_id
_entity_poly.type
_entity_poly.pdbx_seq_one_letter_code
_entity_poly.pdbx_strand_id
1 'polypeptide(L)'
;MVKIQAADHPHSYRSKTGQAILRGARKPVCDIIRVEQWARRPDMSGYALKVTFAARDGGIKTLILEEFDLSSRNGISRLVDHGFCLLGSKTNLIRLLRSWENVPVAWRVDKTGWMETPCGRIFIRADGQTILRQTHSVEPVIMFNPERVDMISGGTFAGWKEQVARLALGNDLLIFAICAAIMPALLKSAAIETAVFNLFANGPVGKSLILAVATSADRSPETGARWSDASQSLQ
;
A
#
# COMPACT_ATOMS: atom_id res chain seq x y z
N MET A 1 4.89 26.76 16.01
CA MET A 1 4.85 27.22 14.60
C MET A 1 6.28 27.20 14.05
N VAL A 2 6.73 26.06 13.51
CA VAL A 2 8.06 25.94 12.91
C VAL A 2 7.91 26.16 11.42
N LYS A 3 8.42 27.29 10.91
CA LYS A 3 8.51 27.57 9.48
C LYS A 3 9.61 26.68 8.89
N ILE A 4 9.23 25.76 8.00
CA ILE A 4 10.17 25.07 7.12
C ILE A 4 10.21 25.87 5.83
N GLN A 5 11.33 26.52 5.57
CA GLN A 5 11.56 27.28 4.35
C GLN A 5 12.15 26.31 3.31
N ALA A 6 11.43 26.12 2.20
CA ALA A 6 11.89 25.35 1.07
C ALA A 6 13.06 26.11 0.40
N ALA A 7 14.16 25.40 0.14
CA ALA A 7 15.25 25.89 -0.69
C ALA A 7 15.31 25.02 -1.96
N ASP A 8 15.26 25.71 -3.10
CA ASP A 8 15.35 25.16 -4.45
C ASP A 8 16.55 24.22 -4.64
N HIS A 9 16.34 23.14 -5.40
CA HIS A 9 17.41 22.30 -5.95
C HIS A 9 17.96 22.96 -7.23
N PRO A 10 19.28 22.94 -7.48
CA PRO A 10 19.93 21.69 -7.91
C PRO A 10 21.37 21.46 -7.41
N HIS A 11 21.81 20.21 -7.54
CA HIS A 11 23.18 19.67 -7.41
C HIS A 11 23.69 19.22 -6.02
N SER A 12 23.94 17.91 -5.96
CA SER A 12 24.88 17.17 -5.09
C SER A 12 25.07 17.67 -3.66
N TYR A 13 24.27 17.14 -2.73
CA TYR A 13 24.53 17.28 -1.30
C TYR A 13 25.66 16.33 -0.86
N ARG A 14 26.90 16.73 -1.15
CA ARG A 14 28.08 16.22 -0.44
C ARG A 14 28.27 17.12 0.77
N SER A 15 27.68 16.75 1.91
CA SER A 15 27.83 17.47 3.17
C SER A 15 29.30 17.48 3.59
N LYS A 16 30.00 18.58 3.29
CA LYS A 16 31.20 18.99 3.99
C LYS A 16 30.81 20.17 4.89
N THR A 17 31.23 20.07 6.14
CA THR A 17 31.20 21.13 7.15
C THR A 17 29.84 21.33 7.82
N GLY A 18 29.59 20.47 8.82
CA GLY A 18 28.77 20.88 9.94
C GLY A 18 29.50 21.95 10.74
N GLN A 19 28.82 23.06 11.02
CA GLN A 19 28.89 23.74 12.31
C GLN A 19 27.84 24.85 12.39
N ALA A 20 27.31 24.98 13.60
CA ALA A 20 26.57 26.12 14.16
C ALA A 20 25.02 26.09 14.10
N ILE A 21 24.42 25.23 14.94
CA ILE A 21 23.30 25.64 15.82
C ILE A 21 23.54 25.15 17.26
N LEU A 22 24.18 26.05 18.01
CA LEU A 22 24.36 26.32 19.45
C LEU A 22 23.77 25.42 20.58
N ARG A 23 24.64 25.27 21.60
CA ARG A 23 24.47 25.10 23.07
C ARG A 23 23.85 23.78 23.58
N GLY A 24 24.70 22.99 24.26
CA GLY A 24 24.53 21.58 24.62
C GLY A 24 25.15 20.68 23.55
N ALA A 25 25.90 19.65 23.91
CA ALA A 25 26.44 18.68 22.95
C ALA A 25 25.27 17.87 22.34
N ARG A 26 24.57 18.46 21.36
CA ARG A 26 23.44 17.83 20.68
C ARG A 26 23.99 16.67 19.86
N LYS A 27 23.59 15.45 20.22
CA LYS A 27 23.94 14.24 19.47
C LYS A 27 22.93 14.09 18.32
N PRO A 28 23.37 13.97 17.06
CA PRO A 28 22.45 13.71 15.96
C PRO A 28 21.74 12.36 16.15
N VAL A 29 20.45 12.30 15.82
CA VAL A 29 19.63 11.09 15.98
C VAL A 29 19.54 10.32 14.66
N CYS A 30 19.25 11.01 13.56
CA CYS A 30 19.10 10.44 12.24
C CYS A 30 19.17 11.52 11.17
N ASP A 31 19.12 11.10 9.91
CA ASP A 31 18.87 11.96 8.75
C ASP A 31 17.38 12.33 8.63
N ILE A 32 16.98 12.98 7.53
CA ILE A 32 15.63 13.48 7.28
C ILE A 32 14.60 12.34 7.36
N ILE A 33 13.66 12.50 8.29
CA ILE A 33 12.47 11.67 8.45
C ILE A 33 11.28 12.53 8.82
N ARG A 34 10.11 12.16 8.30
CA ARG A 34 8.84 12.81 8.56
C ARG A 34 7.78 11.78 8.91
N VAL A 35 7.04 12.04 9.99
CA VAL A 35 5.79 11.32 10.26
C VAL A 35 4.69 12.01 9.46
N GLU A 36 4.13 11.30 8.48
CA GLU A 36 3.06 11.84 7.65
C GLU A 36 1.70 11.65 8.30
N GLN A 37 1.44 10.45 8.80
CA GLN A 37 0.12 10.04 9.30
C GLN A 37 0.26 8.97 10.39
N TRP A 38 -0.64 9.02 11.37
CA TRP A 38 -0.95 7.89 12.23
C TRP A 38 -2.06 7.06 11.60
N ALA A 39 -2.07 5.75 11.85
CA ALA A 39 -3.14 4.88 11.41
C ALA A 39 -3.55 3.90 12.51
N ARG A 40 -4.83 3.55 12.59
CA ARG A 40 -5.37 2.55 13.54
C ARG A 40 -6.51 1.76 12.91
N ARG A 41 -6.74 0.54 13.38
CA ARG A 41 -7.88 -0.27 12.94
C ARG A 41 -9.21 0.29 13.46
N PRO A 42 -10.36 -0.11 12.88
CA PRO A 42 -11.69 0.29 13.34
C PRO A 42 -11.99 -0.06 14.81
N ASP A 43 -11.38 -1.12 15.34
CA ASP A 43 -11.48 -1.53 16.75
C ASP A 43 -10.59 -0.72 17.70
N MET A 44 -9.99 0.38 17.21
CA MET A 44 -9.06 1.25 17.92
C MET A 44 -7.74 0.57 18.32
N SER A 45 -7.43 -0.59 17.74
CA SER A 45 -6.16 -1.31 17.91
C SER A 45 -5.20 -1.11 16.73
N GLY A 46 -4.06 -1.80 16.75
CA GLY A 46 -3.19 -1.92 15.57
C GLY A 46 -2.54 -0.62 15.10
N TYR A 47 -2.19 0.27 16.03
CA TYR A 47 -1.55 1.55 15.72
C TYR A 47 -0.32 1.39 14.82
N ALA A 48 -0.19 2.28 13.85
CA ALA A 48 0.92 2.34 12.92
C ALA A 48 1.25 3.78 12.53
N LEU A 49 2.47 3.96 12.04
CA LEU A 49 3.06 5.22 11.63
C LEU A 49 3.44 5.14 10.15
N LYS A 50 2.86 6.01 9.32
CA LYS A 50 3.35 6.23 7.96
C LYS A 50 4.45 7.27 8.01
N VAL A 51 5.66 6.87 7.63
CA VAL A 51 6.85 7.72 7.66
C VAL A 51 7.46 7.85 6.28
N THR A 52 7.90 9.05 5.95
CA THR A 52 8.68 9.36 4.75
C THR A 52 10.10 9.72 5.16
N PHE A 53 11.12 9.22 4.49
CA PHE A 53 12.52 9.51 4.83
C PHE A 53 13.42 9.53 3.61
N ALA A 54 14.55 10.23 3.75
CA ALA A 54 15.63 10.20 2.78
C ALA A 54 16.48 8.92 2.98
N ALA A 55 16.62 8.14 1.92
CA ALA A 55 17.45 6.95 1.89
C ALA A 55 18.87 7.29 1.38
N ARG A 56 19.84 6.43 1.73
CA ARG A 56 21.26 6.57 1.34
C ARG A 56 21.51 6.59 -0.17
N ASP A 57 20.58 6.04 -0.95
CA ASP A 57 20.59 6.08 -2.41
C ASP A 57 20.13 7.44 -2.98
N GLY A 58 19.78 8.40 -2.12
CA GLY A 58 19.25 9.71 -2.48
C GLY A 58 17.75 9.71 -2.77
N GLY A 59 17.10 8.56 -2.73
CA GLY A 59 15.65 8.42 -2.92
C GLY A 59 14.86 8.82 -1.69
N ILE A 60 13.64 9.29 -1.89
CA ILE A 60 12.64 9.43 -0.83
C ILE A 60 11.80 8.17 -0.79
N LYS A 61 11.73 7.53 0.39
CA LYS A 61 10.97 6.29 0.60
C LYS A 61 9.90 6.51 1.65
N THR A 62 8.80 5.78 1.50
CA THR A 62 7.69 5.76 2.46
C THR A 62 7.55 4.36 3.02
N LEU A 63 7.42 4.24 4.34
CA LEU A 63 7.12 2.98 5.02
C LEU A 63 6.00 3.15 6.03
N ILE A 64 5.27 2.07 6.28
CA ILE A 64 4.31 1.97 7.38
C ILE A 64 4.93 1.06 8.44
N LEU A 65 5.12 1.60 9.64
CA LEU A 65 5.73 0.94 10.78
C LEU A 65 4.66 0.67 11.84
N GLU A 66 4.55 -0.56 12.33
CA GLU A 66 3.63 -0.85 13.40
C GLU A 66 4.15 -0.32 14.74
N GLU A 67 3.26 0.19 15.58
CA GLU A 67 3.63 0.69 16.91
C GLU A 67 4.17 -0.44 17.79
N PHE A 68 3.65 -1.65 17.60
CA PHE A 68 4.18 -2.87 18.22
C PHE A 68 5.63 -3.13 17.82
N ASP A 69 5.96 -2.94 16.54
CA ASP A 69 7.32 -3.12 16.00
C ASP A 69 8.29 -2.04 16.45
N LEU A 70 7.81 -0.82 16.68
CA LEU A 70 8.63 0.27 17.24
C LEU A 70 8.90 0.07 18.73
N SER A 71 7.96 -0.55 19.44
CA SER A 71 8.14 -0.94 20.84
C SER A 71 9.05 -2.18 20.96
N SER A 72 8.99 -3.07 19.97
CA SER A 72 9.93 -4.17 19.80
C SER A 72 11.23 -3.69 19.12
N ARG A 73 12.29 -4.50 19.08
CA ARG A 73 13.59 -4.05 18.53
C ARG A 73 13.63 -3.99 16.99
N ASN A 74 12.52 -4.33 16.31
CA ASN A 74 12.49 -4.71 14.91
C ASN A 74 12.05 -3.62 13.94
N GLY A 75 11.17 -2.69 14.34
CA GLY A 75 10.62 -1.66 13.44
C GLY A 75 11.69 -0.73 12.86
N ILE A 76 12.71 -0.40 13.66
CA ILE A 76 13.85 0.41 13.19
C ILE A 76 14.73 -0.35 12.20
N SER A 77 14.82 -1.68 12.31
CA SER A 77 15.60 -2.49 11.38
C SER A 77 15.02 -2.42 9.96
N ARG A 78 13.69 -2.35 9.81
CA ARG A 78 13.04 -2.17 8.50
C ARG A 78 13.39 -0.83 7.84
N LEU A 79 13.45 0.25 8.61
CA LEU A 79 13.91 1.55 8.10
C LEU A 79 15.35 1.46 7.58
N VAL A 80 16.25 0.89 8.38
CA VAL A 80 17.67 0.75 8.04
C VAL A 80 17.85 -0.13 6.80
N ASP A 81 17.10 -1.23 6.70
CA ASP A 81 17.09 -2.12 5.54
C ASP A 81 16.68 -1.40 4.25
N HIS A 82 15.77 -0.42 4.34
CA HIS A 82 15.38 0.43 3.21
C HIS A 82 16.32 1.63 2.98
N GLY A 83 17.47 1.67 3.66
CA GLY A 83 18.52 2.67 3.44
C GLY A 83 18.41 3.91 4.33
N PHE A 84 17.58 3.89 5.38
CA PHE A 84 17.53 4.98 6.34
C PHE A 84 18.83 5.11 7.15
N CYS A 85 19.30 6.34 7.35
CA CYS A 85 20.51 6.61 8.10
C CYS A 85 20.22 6.94 9.58
N LEU A 86 20.39 5.94 10.45
CA LEU A 86 20.37 6.11 11.91
C LEU A 86 21.75 6.55 12.40
N LEU A 87 21.82 7.69 13.11
CA LEU A 87 23.07 8.27 13.64
C LEU A 87 23.19 8.11 15.16
N GLY A 88 22.06 8.01 15.86
CA GLY A 88 21.98 7.88 17.31
C GLY A 88 21.39 6.55 17.76
N SER A 89 20.87 6.52 18.99
CA SER A 89 20.23 5.32 19.54
C SER A 89 18.83 5.11 18.95
N LYS A 90 18.43 3.83 18.83
CA LYS A 90 17.06 3.45 18.46
C LYS A 90 16.02 4.11 19.37
N THR A 91 16.28 4.17 20.67
CA THR A 91 15.40 4.80 21.66
C THR A 91 15.15 6.29 21.38
N ASN A 92 16.20 7.04 21.00
CA ASN A 92 16.05 8.45 20.67
C ASN A 92 15.23 8.65 19.40
N LEU A 93 15.39 7.76 18.40
CA LEU A 93 14.58 7.79 17.19
C LEU A 93 13.11 7.47 17.49
N ILE A 94 12.83 6.43 18.29
CA ILE A 94 11.45 6.09 18.69
C ILE A 94 10.81 7.25 19.44
N ARG A 95 11.55 7.87 20.38
CA ARG A 95 11.09 9.07 21.08
C ARG A 95 10.83 10.23 20.12
N LEU A 96 11.71 10.44 19.14
CA LEU A 96 11.54 11.45 18.11
C LEU A 96 10.24 11.18 17.33
N LEU A 97 10.05 9.99 16.77
CA LEU A 97 8.85 9.63 16.00
C LEU A 97 7.56 9.82 16.80
N ARG A 98 7.54 9.43 18.07
CA ARG A 98 6.38 9.60 18.97
C ARG A 98 6.12 11.05 19.40
N SER A 99 7.11 11.93 19.30
CA SER A 99 6.98 13.33 19.72
C SER A 99 6.35 14.25 18.67
N TRP A 100 6.01 13.72 17.49
CA TRP A 100 5.38 14.51 16.44
C TRP A 100 3.94 14.88 16.83
N GLU A 101 3.65 16.17 16.83
CA GLU A 101 2.32 16.73 17.15
C GLU A 101 1.54 17.08 15.87
N ASN A 102 0.21 17.13 15.96
CA ASN A 102 -0.69 17.52 14.87
C ASN A 102 -0.55 16.67 13.59
N VAL A 103 -0.17 15.41 13.75
CA VAL A 103 -0.12 14.43 12.66
C VAL A 103 -1.54 13.92 12.38
N PRO A 104 -2.05 13.98 11.13
CA PRO A 104 -3.35 13.44 10.78
C PRO A 104 -3.49 11.95 11.11
N VAL A 105 -4.72 11.53 11.40
CA VAL A 105 -5.02 10.12 11.70
C VAL A 105 -5.86 9.51 10.59
N ALA A 106 -5.55 8.26 10.26
CA ALA A 106 -6.16 7.45 9.22
C ALA A 106 -6.72 6.14 9.79
N TRP A 107 -7.66 5.53 9.07
CA TRP A 107 -8.00 4.12 9.27
C TRP A 107 -6.91 3.23 8.65
N ARG A 108 -6.53 2.19 9.38
CA ARG A 108 -5.65 1.11 8.93
C ARG A 108 -6.48 -0.09 8.53
N VAL A 109 -6.18 -0.65 7.37
CA VAL A 109 -6.66 -1.97 6.95
C VAL A 109 -5.49 -2.88 6.65
N ASP A 110 -5.63 -4.15 7.00
CA ASP A 110 -4.59 -5.18 6.76
C ASP A 110 -4.97 -6.11 5.61
N LYS A 111 -6.18 -5.97 5.07
CA LYS A 111 -6.74 -6.81 4.00
C LYS A 111 -7.47 -5.94 2.98
N THR A 112 -7.57 -6.46 1.75
CA THR A 112 -8.37 -5.87 0.67
C THR A 112 -9.86 -6.13 0.89
N GLY A 113 -10.70 -5.53 0.04
CA GLY A 113 -12.15 -5.71 0.06
C GLY A 113 -12.88 -4.59 0.77
N TRP A 114 -14.08 -4.88 1.27
CA TRP A 114 -14.97 -3.87 1.86
C TRP A 114 -14.65 -3.61 3.33
N MET A 115 -14.44 -2.33 3.66
CA MET A 115 -14.41 -1.82 5.02
C MET A 115 -15.66 -0.99 5.31
N GLU A 116 -16.27 -1.23 6.47
CA GLU A 116 -17.28 -0.34 7.04
C GLU A 116 -16.59 0.76 7.86
N THR A 117 -17.03 2.00 7.67
CA THR A 117 -16.61 3.16 8.47
C THR A 117 -17.86 3.88 8.98
N PRO A 118 -17.74 4.73 10.03
CA PRO A 118 -18.85 5.57 10.45
C PRO A 118 -19.45 6.45 9.34
N CYS A 119 -18.68 6.75 8.29
CA CYS A 119 -19.07 7.65 7.20
C CYS A 119 -19.49 6.91 5.91
N GLY A 120 -19.54 5.58 5.93
CA GLY A 120 -19.94 4.77 4.78
C GLY A 120 -18.98 3.61 4.48
N ARG A 121 -19.08 3.07 3.27
CA ARG A 121 -18.34 1.87 2.84
C ARG A 121 -17.23 2.24 1.87
N ILE A 122 -16.08 1.60 2.06
CA ILE A 122 -14.88 1.81 1.28
C ILE A 122 -14.43 0.47 0.74
N PHE A 123 -14.23 0.35 -0.58
CA PHE A 123 -13.60 -0.82 -1.16
C PHE A 123 -12.11 -0.58 -1.34
N ILE A 124 -11.28 -1.43 -0.77
CA ILE A 124 -9.82 -1.34 -0.80
C ILE A 124 -9.26 -2.39 -1.78
N ARG A 125 -8.46 -1.92 -2.74
CA ARG A 125 -7.77 -2.74 -3.73
C ARG A 125 -6.42 -3.24 -3.20
N ALA A 126 -5.82 -4.22 -3.88
CA ALA A 126 -4.54 -4.82 -3.49
C ALA A 126 -3.37 -3.83 -3.46
N ASP A 127 -3.41 -2.81 -4.33
CA ASP A 127 -2.44 -1.71 -4.36
C ASP A 127 -2.70 -0.63 -3.29
N GLY A 128 -3.71 -0.82 -2.44
CA GLY A 128 -4.13 0.15 -1.43
C GLY A 128 -4.97 1.31 -1.95
N GLN A 129 -5.30 1.37 -3.25
CA GLN A 129 -6.26 2.35 -3.76
C GLN A 129 -7.65 2.06 -3.22
N THR A 130 -8.45 3.13 -3.06
CA THR A 130 -9.80 3.04 -2.51
C THR A 130 -10.83 3.47 -3.53
N ILE A 131 -11.93 2.71 -3.62
CA ILE A 131 -13.14 3.10 -4.34
C ILE A 131 -14.16 3.50 -3.28
N LEU A 132 -14.50 4.79 -3.28
CA LEU A 132 -15.38 5.40 -2.29
C LEU A 132 -16.76 5.65 -2.90
N ARG A 133 -17.81 5.27 -2.19
CA ARG A 133 -19.16 5.81 -2.40
C ARG A 133 -19.38 6.93 -1.39
N GLN A 134 -18.88 8.13 -1.67
CA GLN A 134 -18.94 9.25 -0.70
C GLN A 134 -20.31 9.91 -0.61
N THR A 135 -20.64 10.34 0.60
CA THR A 135 -21.58 11.43 0.89
C THR A 135 -20.96 12.53 1.78
N HIS A 136 -19.87 12.26 2.52
CA HIS A 136 -19.17 13.24 3.38
C HIS A 136 -17.64 12.98 3.50
N SER A 137 -16.92 13.91 4.13
CA SER A 137 -15.48 13.79 4.45
C SER A 137 -15.24 12.63 5.42
N VAL A 138 -14.40 11.67 5.02
CA VAL A 138 -14.02 10.50 5.81
C VAL A 138 -12.54 10.61 6.17
N GLU A 139 -12.15 10.15 7.36
CA GLU A 139 -10.73 9.93 7.67
C GLU A 139 -10.08 9.08 6.56
N PRO A 140 -8.85 9.40 6.12
CA PRO A 140 -8.19 8.66 5.05
C PRO A 140 -7.97 7.19 5.45
N VAL A 141 -7.89 6.29 4.47
CA VAL A 141 -7.61 4.88 4.69
C VAL A 141 -6.21 4.55 4.18
N ILE A 142 -5.47 3.76 4.94
CA ILE A 142 -4.15 3.27 4.60
C ILE A 142 -4.18 1.74 4.68
N MET A 143 -3.80 1.09 3.59
CA MET A 143 -3.54 -0.35 3.60
C MET A 143 -2.14 -0.62 4.15
N PHE A 144 -2.04 -1.52 5.12
CA PHE A 144 -0.77 -2.00 5.61
C PHE A 144 -0.20 -3.02 4.61
N ASN A 145 1.04 -2.79 4.18
CA ASN A 145 1.75 -3.63 3.21
C ASN A 145 0.95 -3.89 1.90
N PRO A 146 0.58 -2.83 1.15
CA PRO A 146 -0.07 -2.99 -0.14
C PRO A 146 0.87 -3.71 -1.11
N GLU A 147 0.30 -4.47 -2.03
CA GLU A 147 1.05 -5.01 -3.15
C GLU A 147 1.64 -3.87 -3.99
N ARG A 148 2.84 -4.07 -4.52
CA ARG A 148 3.51 -3.01 -5.26
C ARG A 148 2.80 -2.77 -6.58
N VAL A 149 2.59 -1.48 -6.92
CA VAL A 149 1.89 -1.08 -8.16
C VAL A 149 2.57 -1.65 -9.40
N ASP A 150 3.90 -1.78 -9.42
CA ASP A 150 4.65 -2.40 -10.53
C ASP A 150 4.39 -3.90 -10.70
N MET A 151 3.95 -4.60 -9.65
CA MET A 151 3.50 -5.99 -9.72
C MET A 151 2.03 -6.12 -10.17
N ILE A 152 1.25 -5.05 -10.02
CA ILE A 152 -0.18 -5.01 -10.31
C ILE A 152 -0.45 -4.46 -11.71
N SER A 153 0.11 -3.30 -12.06
CA SER A 153 -0.14 -2.64 -13.34
C SER A 153 0.99 -2.91 -14.35
N GLY A 154 0.66 -3.65 -15.41
CA GLY A 154 1.50 -3.79 -16.61
C GLY A 154 0.88 -3.07 -17.81
N GLY A 155 1.67 -2.27 -18.53
CA GLY A 155 1.21 -1.58 -19.75
C GLY A 155 0.29 -0.38 -19.50
N THR A 156 -0.63 -0.12 -20.42
CA THR A 156 -1.57 1.01 -20.35
C THR A 156 -3.00 0.54 -20.44
N PHE A 157 -3.94 1.28 -19.84
CA PHE A 157 -5.37 0.99 -19.97
C PHE A 157 -5.85 1.00 -21.43
N ALA A 158 -5.31 1.92 -22.26
CA ALA A 158 -5.61 1.94 -23.69
C ALA A 158 -5.13 0.65 -24.39
N GLY A 159 -3.92 0.20 -24.08
CA GLY A 159 -3.39 -1.08 -24.57
C GLY A 159 -4.23 -2.27 -24.12
N TRP A 160 -4.63 -2.31 -22.84
CA TRP A 160 -5.51 -3.37 -22.33
C TRP A 160 -6.86 -3.40 -23.04
N LYS A 161 -7.48 -2.23 -23.28
CA LYS A 161 -8.75 -2.17 -24.04
C LYS A 161 -8.60 -2.74 -25.45
N GLU A 162 -7.54 -2.37 -26.15
CA GLU A 162 -7.32 -2.79 -27.55
C GLU A 162 -6.95 -4.27 -27.66
N GLN A 163 -6.12 -4.77 -26.74
CA GLN A 163 -5.52 -6.11 -26.83
C GLN A 163 -6.29 -7.18 -26.05
N VAL A 164 -7.13 -6.80 -25.08
CA VAL A 164 -7.89 -7.73 -24.24
C VAL A 164 -9.39 -7.49 -24.39
N ALA A 165 -9.88 -6.30 -24.02
CA ALA A 165 -11.33 -6.05 -23.98
C ALA A 165 -11.98 -6.15 -25.37
N ARG A 166 -11.34 -5.59 -26.41
CA ARG A 166 -11.86 -5.65 -27.77
C ARG A 166 -11.93 -7.09 -28.29
N LEU A 167 -10.95 -7.92 -27.95
CA LEU A 167 -10.92 -9.33 -28.38
C LEU A 167 -11.92 -10.21 -27.60
N ALA A 168 -12.35 -9.78 -26.41
CA ALA A 168 -13.38 -10.47 -25.65
C ALA A 168 -14.80 -10.28 -26.23
N LEU A 169 -15.02 -9.25 -27.06
CA LEU A 169 -16.34 -8.98 -27.65
C LEU A 169 -16.82 -10.16 -28.50
N GLY A 170 -18.04 -10.62 -28.24
CA GLY A 170 -18.61 -11.80 -28.90
C GLY A 170 -18.18 -13.15 -28.29
N ASN A 171 -17.36 -13.14 -27.23
CA ASN A 171 -17.03 -14.33 -26.46
C ASN A 171 -17.55 -14.22 -25.02
N ASP A 172 -18.67 -14.89 -24.76
CA ASP A 172 -19.37 -14.82 -23.48
C ASP A 172 -18.50 -15.22 -22.28
N LEU A 173 -17.59 -16.19 -22.45
CA LEU A 173 -16.71 -16.64 -21.36
C LEU A 173 -15.63 -15.61 -21.03
N LEU A 174 -15.12 -14.89 -22.02
CA LEU A 174 -14.14 -13.81 -21.79
C LEU A 174 -14.81 -12.57 -21.20
N ILE A 175 -16.02 -12.23 -21.67
CA ILE A 175 -16.84 -11.17 -21.06
C ILE A 175 -17.14 -11.51 -19.60
N PHE A 176 -17.59 -12.74 -19.35
CA PHE A 176 -17.83 -13.24 -18.01
C PHE A 176 -16.58 -13.15 -17.11
N ALA A 177 -15.41 -13.52 -17.61
CA ALA A 177 -14.15 -13.42 -16.87
C ALA A 177 -13.82 -11.98 -16.44
N ILE A 178 -14.00 -11.02 -17.34
CA ILE A 178 -13.80 -9.59 -17.03
C ILE A 178 -14.82 -9.14 -15.98
N CYS A 179 -16.09 -9.52 -16.12
CA CYS A 179 -17.13 -9.22 -15.15
C CYS A 179 -16.85 -9.84 -13.77
N ALA A 180 -16.39 -11.09 -13.73
CA ALA A 180 -16.05 -11.80 -12.50
C ALA A 180 -14.89 -11.12 -11.75
N ALA A 181 -13.94 -10.51 -12.48
CA ALA A 181 -12.82 -9.79 -11.87
C ALA A 181 -13.23 -8.49 -11.15
N ILE A 182 -14.23 -7.77 -11.69
CA ILE A 182 -14.76 -6.52 -11.08
C ILE A 182 -15.85 -6.78 -10.05
N MET A 183 -16.45 -7.98 -10.06
CA MET A 183 -17.55 -8.40 -9.20
C MET A 183 -17.31 -8.21 -7.69
N PRO A 184 -16.11 -8.39 -7.10
CA PRO A 184 -15.91 -8.22 -5.66
C PRO A 184 -16.31 -6.83 -5.12
N ALA A 185 -16.12 -5.79 -5.93
CA ALA A 185 -16.57 -4.43 -5.62
C ALA A 185 -18.09 -4.23 -5.77
N LEU A 186 -18.82 -5.23 -6.28
CA LEU A 186 -20.27 -5.19 -6.51
C LEU A 186 -21.04 -6.17 -5.61
N LEU A 187 -20.41 -7.26 -5.16
CA LEU A 187 -21.04 -8.33 -4.37
C LEU A 187 -21.82 -7.81 -3.16
N LYS A 188 -21.20 -6.89 -2.39
CA LYS A 188 -21.82 -6.35 -1.18
C LYS A 188 -23.09 -5.53 -1.46
N SER A 189 -23.16 -4.88 -2.62
CA SER A 189 -24.35 -4.15 -3.07
C SER A 189 -25.48 -5.09 -3.47
N ALA A 190 -25.15 -6.31 -3.89
CA ALA A 190 -26.09 -7.38 -4.22
C ALA A 190 -26.45 -8.28 -3.02
N ALA A 191 -25.97 -7.96 -1.82
CA ALA A 191 -26.09 -8.81 -0.62
C ALA A 191 -25.55 -10.24 -0.82
N ILE A 192 -24.52 -10.39 -1.66
CA ILE A 192 -23.79 -11.64 -1.86
C ILE A 192 -22.49 -11.54 -1.07
N GLU A 193 -22.21 -12.53 -0.22
CA GLU A 193 -20.97 -12.56 0.58
C GLU A 193 -19.77 -13.01 -0.25
N THR A 194 -19.92 -14.13 -0.96
CA THR A 194 -18.86 -14.77 -1.74
C THR A 194 -19.45 -15.40 -3.00
N ALA A 195 -18.67 -15.40 -4.08
CA ALA A 195 -18.98 -16.15 -5.28
C ALA A 195 -17.70 -16.84 -5.78
N VAL A 196 -17.80 -18.12 -6.12
CA VAL A 196 -16.71 -18.94 -6.65
C VAL A 196 -17.16 -19.54 -7.97
N PHE A 197 -16.31 -19.42 -8.99
CA PHE A 197 -16.59 -19.96 -10.31
C PHE A 197 -15.57 -21.04 -10.65
N ASN A 198 -16.08 -22.20 -11.06
CA ASN A 198 -15.25 -23.30 -11.53
C ASN A 198 -15.33 -23.40 -13.05
N LEU A 199 -14.19 -23.23 -13.74
CA LEU A 199 -14.10 -23.41 -15.18
C LEU A 199 -13.75 -24.86 -15.49
N PHE A 200 -14.77 -25.64 -15.85
CA PHE A 200 -14.61 -27.06 -16.18
C PHE A 200 -14.70 -27.30 -17.68
N ALA A 201 -13.75 -28.05 -18.23
CA ALA A 201 -13.79 -28.53 -19.61
C ALA A 201 -12.77 -29.65 -19.85
N ASN A 202 -13.10 -30.58 -20.74
CA ASN A 202 -12.20 -31.64 -21.19
C ASN A 202 -11.17 -31.07 -22.17
N GLY A 203 -9.88 -31.26 -21.89
CA GLY A 203 -8.78 -30.83 -22.76
C GLY A 203 -8.42 -29.32 -22.68
N PRO A 204 -7.44 -28.88 -23.49
CA PRO A 204 -6.88 -27.52 -23.46
C PRO A 204 -7.73 -26.52 -24.25
N VAL A 205 -8.96 -26.25 -23.80
CA VAL A 205 -9.93 -25.39 -24.49
C VAL A 205 -9.88 -23.91 -24.07
N GLY A 206 -8.76 -23.44 -23.50
CA GLY A 206 -8.59 -22.03 -23.13
C GLY A 206 -8.99 -21.64 -21.70
N LYS A 207 -9.16 -22.59 -20.76
CA LYS A 207 -9.41 -22.29 -19.32
C LYS A 207 -8.38 -21.33 -18.73
N SER A 208 -7.10 -21.56 -19.01
CA SER A 208 -6.01 -20.69 -18.54
C SER A 208 -6.06 -19.30 -19.17
N LEU A 209 -6.54 -19.18 -20.42
CA LEU A 209 -6.74 -17.90 -21.07
C LEU A 209 -7.86 -17.10 -20.39
N ILE A 210 -8.99 -17.76 -20.08
CA ILE A 210 -10.11 -17.14 -19.35
C ILE A 210 -9.63 -16.60 -17.99
N LEU A 211 -8.84 -17.40 -17.24
CA LEU A 211 -8.27 -16.96 -15.96
C LEU A 211 -7.26 -15.82 -16.11
N ALA A 212 -6.42 -15.86 -17.16
CA ALA A 212 -5.48 -14.78 -17.46
C ALA A 212 -6.21 -13.47 -17.79
N VAL A 213 -7.29 -13.53 -18.58
CA VAL A 213 -8.12 -12.36 -18.90
C VAL A 213 -8.77 -11.80 -17.63
N ALA A 214 -9.37 -12.64 -16.77
CA ALA A 214 -9.91 -12.18 -15.49
C ALA A 214 -8.85 -11.51 -14.63
N THR A 215 -7.68 -12.14 -14.47
CA THR A 215 -6.59 -11.63 -13.63
C THR A 215 -6.07 -10.29 -14.16
N SER A 216 -5.91 -10.16 -15.49
CA SER A 216 -5.41 -8.97 -16.17
C SER A 216 -6.22 -7.70 -15.91
N ALA A 217 -7.49 -7.83 -15.51
CA ALA A 217 -8.36 -6.70 -15.23
C ALA A 217 -7.99 -5.97 -13.91
N ASP A 218 -7.28 -6.64 -13.00
CA ASP A 218 -6.84 -6.06 -11.73
C ASP A 218 -5.32 -6.10 -11.55
N ARG A 219 -4.65 -7.20 -11.93
CA ARG A 219 -3.20 -7.42 -11.74
C ARG A 219 -2.54 -8.15 -12.92
N SER A 220 -1.23 -8.33 -12.89
CA SER A 220 -0.56 -9.10 -13.94
C SER A 220 -1.01 -10.57 -13.96
N PRO A 221 -1.34 -11.17 -15.12
CA PRO A 221 -1.71 -12.59 -15.21
C PRO A 221 -0.64 -13.56 -14.69
N GLU A 222 0.63 -13.15 -14.68
CA GLU A 222 1.74 -13.95 -14.19
C GLU A 222 1.76 -14.11 -12.66
N THR A 223 1.05 -13.24 -11.94
CA THR A 223 0.93 -13.30 -10.47
C THR A 223 -0.30 -14.10 -10.01
N GLY A 224 -1.00 -14.77 -10.93
CA GLY A 224 -2.14 -15.62 -10.60
C GLY A 224 -1.73 -16.79 -9.70
N ALA A 225 -2.31 -16.87 -8.50
CA ALA A 225 -2.07 -17.95 -7.57
C ALA A 225 -2.49 -19.31 -8.15
N ARG A 226 -1.65 -20.34 -8.00
CA ARG A 226 -1.97 -21.71 -8.41
C ARG A 226 -2.36 -22.54 -7.20
N TRP A 227 -3.21 -23.54 -7.41
CA TRP A 227 -3.57 -24.51 -6.37
C TRP A 227 -2.35 -25.24 -5.78
N SER A 228 -1.28 -25.43 -6.56
CA SER A 228 0.00 -25.97 -6.07
C SER A 228 0.66 -25.08 -5.00
N ASP A 229 0.41 -23.78 -5.07
CA ASP A 229 1.02 -22.76 -4.20
C ASP A 229 0.21 -22.59 -2.91
N ALA A 230 -1.01 -23.14 -2.88
CA ALA A 230 -1.98 -22.99 -1.81
C ALA A 230 -1.73 -23.87 -0.57
N SER A 231 -0.78 -24.81 -0.64
CA SER A 231 -0.47 -25.72 0.47
C SER A 231 0.02 -25.02 1.75
N GLN A 232 0.33 -23.71 1.68
CA GLN A 232 0.77 -22.91 2.83
C GLN A 232 -0.12 -21.69 3.17
N SER A 233 -1.18 -21.39 2.40
CA SER A 233 -1.74 -20.02 2.40
C SER A 233 -3.26 -19.88 2.32
N LEU A 234 -4.04 -20.95 2.17
CA LEU A 234 -5.52 -20.86 2.20
C LEU A 234 -6.05 -21.15 3.62
N GLN A 235 -6.13 -20.10 4.44
CA GLN A 235 -6.94 -20.04 5.67
C GLN A 235 -7.72 -18.74 5.73
#